data_AF-A0A2E0FIN6-F1
#
_entry.id   AF-A0A2E0FIN6-F1
#
_cell.length_a   1.000
_cell.length_b   1.000
_cell.length_c   1.000
_cell.angle_alpha   90.00
_cell.angle_beta   90.00
_cell.angle_gamma   90.00
#
_symmetry.space_group_name_H-M   'P 1'
#
loop_
_entity.id
_entity.type
_entity.pdbx_description
1 polymer ?
#
loop_
_entity_poly.entity_id
_entity_poly.type
_entity_poly.pdbx_seq_one_letter_code
_entity_poly.pdbx_strand_id
1 'polypeptide(L)'
;MNDTTWYYLRESYFPQFLEGVTKLPWDERFALLRELYDADGEDLPWEIRSEDPVADMMGWVAKKGTEGYFTFFCKGITVQPNGAFKLHRNISKCLGKCGLRPCSNDPND
;
A
#
# COMPACT_ATOMS: atom_id res chain seq x y z
N MET A 1 14.38 -15.16 -8.05
CA MET A 1 14.83 -14.79 -6.70
C MET A 1 14.42 -13.34 -6.42
N ASN A 2 13.12 -13.08 -6.26
CA ASN A 2 12.58 -11.77 -5.82
C ASN A 2 11.66 -11.92 -4.59
N ASP A 3 11.43 -13.15 -4.13
CA ASP A 3 10.51 -13.45 -3.03
C ASP A 3 10.98 -12.86 -1.70
N THR A 4 12.29 -12.79 -1.44
CA THR A 4 12.82 -12.25 -0.18
C THR A 4 12.50 -10.75 -0.01
N THR A 5 12.61 -9.95 -1.07
CA THR A 5 12.28 -8.52 -1.02
C THR A 5 10.78 -8.32 -0.82
N TRP A 6 9.93 -9.05 -1.56
CA TRP A 6 8.48 -8.95 -1.40
C TRP A 6 8.00 -9.47 -0.05
N TYR A 7 8.61 -10.54 0.47
CA TYR A 7 8.37 -11.03 1.82
C TYR A 7 8.72 -9.95 2.86
N TYR A 8 9.91 -9.35 2.76
CA TYR A 8 10.31 -8.27 3.66
C TYR A 8 9.34 -7.07 3.60
N LEU A 9 8.92 -6.66 2.40
CA LEU A 9 7.96 -5.56 2.22
C LEU A 9 6.58 -5.90 2.81
N ARG A 10 6.11 -7.13 2.63
CA ARG A 10 4.83 -7.60 3.17
C ARG A 10 4.83 -7.69 4.70
N GLU A 11 5.93 -8.13 5.30
CA GLU A 11 6.00 -8.28 6.76
C GLU A 11 6.32 -6.95 7.47
N SER A 12 7.19 -6.13 6.89
CA SER A 12 7.73 -4.95 7.59
C SER A 12 6.99 -3.65 7.21
N TYR A 13 6.72 -3.43 5.92
CA TYR A 13 6.24 -2.14 5.42
C TYR A 13 4.72 -2.10 5.26
N PHE A 14 4.12 -3.21 4.79
CA PHE A 14 2.69 -3.27 4.55
C PHE A 14 1.82 -3.06 5.81
N PRO A 15 2.13 -3.62 7.00
CA PRO A 15 1.31 -3.38 8.19
C PRO A 15 1.30 -1.90 8.60
N GLN A 16 2.45 -1.23 8.47
CA GLN A 16 2.59 0.20 8.78
C GLN A 16 1.84 1.06 7.75
N PHE A 17 1.90 0.71 6.47
CA PHE A 17 1.10 1.33 5.43
C PHE A 17 -0.39 1.18 5.69
N LEU A 18 -0.85 -0.04 6.00
CA LEU A 18 -2.24 -0.34 6.30
C LEU A 18 -2.73 0.48 7.50
N GLU A 19 -1.95 0.52 8.59
CA GLU A 19 -2.26 1.33 9.77
C GLU A 19 -2.34 2.83 9.41
N GLY A 20 -1.39 3.35 8.64
CA GLY A 20 -1.36 4.75 8.24
C GLY A 20 -2.55 5.14 7.35
N VAL A 21 -2.84 4.33 6.34
CA VAL A 21 -3.95 4.52 5.40
C VAL A 21 -5.30 4.40 6.10
N THR A 22 -5.46 3.44 7.01
CA THR A 22 -6.74 3.21 7.71
C THR A 22 -7.10 4.30 8.71
N LYS A 23 -6.16 5.17 9.07
CA LYS A 23 -6.40 6.37 9.90
C LYS A 23 -6.78 7.61 9.09
N LEU A 24 -6.62 7.59 7.76
CA LEU A 24 -7.00 8.71 6.90
C LEU A 24 -8.53 8.80 6.73
N PRO A 25 -9.09 10.03 6.60
CA PRO A 25 -10.44 10.23 6.11
C PRO A 25 -10.68 9.52 4.77
N TRP A 26 -11.92 9.14 4.48
CA TRP A 26 -12.24 8.35 3.28
C TRP A 26 -11.85 9.05 1.98
N ASP A 27 -12.04 10.37 1.88
CA ASP A 27 -11.67 11.13 0.68
C ASP A 27 -10.15 11.14 0.45
N GLU A 28 -9.37 11.38 1.51
CA GLU A 28 -7.90 11.34 1.45
C GLU A 28 -7.39 9.93 1.15
N ARG A 29 -8.05 8.91 1.74
CA ARG A 29 -7.76 7.51 1.48
C ARG A 29 -8.00 7.16 0.01
N PHE A 30 -9.15 7.55 -0.53
CA PHE A 30 -9.49 7.33 -1.93
C PHE A 30 -8.46 7.96 -2.87
N ALA A 31 -8.14 9.24 -2.66
CA ALA A 31 -7.15 9.94 -3.47
C ALA A 31 -5.78 9.25 -3.43
N LEU A 32 -5.36 8.82 -2.23
CA LEU A 32 -4.10 8.11 -2.04
C LEU A 32 -4.08 6.75 -2.76
N LEU A 33 -5.10 5.91 -2.55
CA LEU A 33 -5.16 4.56 -3.12
C LEU A 33 -5.25 4.62 -4.66
N ARG A 34 -6.01 5.58 -5.20
CA ARG A 34 -6.05 5.84 -6.63
C ARG A 34 -4.68 6.23 -7.18
N GLU A 35 -4.00 7.18 -6.54
CA GLU A 35 -2.66 7.60 -6.97
C GLU A 35 -1.66 6.43 -6.95
N LEU A 36 -1.78 5.51 -5.99
CA LEU A 36 -0.95 4.31 -5.96
C LEU A 36 -1.30 3.32 -7.07
N TYR A 37 -2.59 3.11 -7.34
CA TYR A 37 -3.04 2.21 -8.40
C TYR A 37 -2.54 2.66 -9.77
N ASP A 38 -2.61 3.97 -10.03
CA ASP A 38 -2.22 4.58 -11.30
C ASP A 38 -0.68 4.79 -11.41
N ALA A 39 0.11 4.43 -10.40
CA ALA A 39 1.53 4.80 -10.29
C ALA A 39 2.46 4.00 -11.20
N ASP A 40 2.14 2.75 -11.52
CA ASP A 40 3.01 1.89 -12.33
C ASP A 40 2.85 2.14 -13.84
N GLY A 41 1.73 2.74 -14.25
CA GLY A 41 1.41 3.03 -15.65
C GLY A 41 1.29 1.78 -16.54
N GLU A 42 1.32 0.57 -15.96
CA GLU A 42 1.22 -0.69 -16.67
C GLU A 42 -0.25 -1.08 -16.88
N ASP A 43 -1.10 -0.77 -15.90
CA ASP A 43 -2.53 -1.04 -15.96
C ASP A 43 -3.34 0.18 -16.43
N LEU A 44 -4.58 -0.09 -16.85
CA LEU A 44 -5.56 0.97 -17.08
C LEU A 44 -5.80 1.73 -15.77
N PRO A 45 -5.91 3.07 -15.81
CA PRO A 45 -6.19 3.87 -14.62
C PRO A 45 -7.46 3.42 -13.91
N TRP A 46 -7.54 3.67 -12.62
CA TRP A 46 -8.74 3.36 -11.84
C TRP A 46 -9.96 4.06 -12.44
N GLU A 47 -10.93 3.26 -12.88
CA GLU A 47 -12.10 3.75 -13.59
C GLU A 47 -13.17 4.26 -12.62
N ILE A 48 -13.66 5.48 -12.86
CA ILE A 48 -14.78 6.05 -12.13
C ILE A 48 -16.06 5.77 -12.93
N ARG A 49 -16.91 4.88 -12.42
CA ARG A 49 -18.18 4.49 -13.07
C ARG A 49 -19.43 4.87 -12.27
N SER A 50 -19.27 5.29 -11.03
CA SER A 50 -20.37 5.58 -10.08
C SER A 50 -20.44 7.06 -9.75
N GLU A 51 -21.63 7.48 -9.30
CA GLU A 51 -21.89 8.82 -8.76
C GLU A 51 -21.16 9.06 -7.41
N ASP A 52 -20.81 7.98 -6.69
CA ASP A 52 -19.99 8.01 -5.48
C ASP A 52 -18.74 7.12 -5.62
N PRO A 53 -17.65 7.64 -6.22
CA PRO A 53 -16.43 6.88 -6.45
C PRO A 53 -15.68 6.51 -5.16
N VAL A 54 -15.89 7.27 -4.07
CA VAL A 54 -15.27 7.00 -2.77
C VAL A 54 -15.91 5.76 -2.15
N ALA A 55 -17.25 5.72 -2.10
CA ALA A 55 -17.99 4.58 -1.58
C ALA A 55 -17.70 3.30 -2.39
N ASP A 56 -17.59 3.40 -3.72
CA ASP A 56 -17.25 2.27 -4.59
C ASP A 56 -15.89 1.66 -4.24
N MET A 57 -14.84 2.49 -4.16
CA MET A 57 -13.50 2.01 -3.83
C MET A 57 -13.45 1.48 -2.40
N MET A 58 -14.06 2.18 -1.45
CA MET A 58 -14.08 1.74 -0.05
C MET A 58 -14.86 0.44 0.11
N GLY A 59 -15.96 0.27 -0.62
CA GLY A 59 -16.73 -0.98 -0.69
C GLY A 59 -15.94 -2.12 -1.30
N TRP A 60 -15.19 -1.87 -2.38
CA TRP A 60 -14.30 -2.86 -2.98
C TRP A 60 -13.20 -3.29 -2.01
N VAL A 61 -12.54 -2.33 -1.36
CA VAL A 61 -11.49 -2.58 -0.38
C VAL A 61 -12.05 -3.33 0.83
N ALA A 62 -13.22 -2.94 1.35
CA ALA A 62 -13.87 -3.62 2.46
C ALA A 62 -14.22 -5.08 2.12
N LYS A 63 -14.71 -5.34 0.89
CA LYS A 63 -15.02 -6.69 0.41
C LYS A 63 -13.77 -7.57 0.28
N LYS A 64 -12.64 -6.98 -0.10
CA LYS A 64 -11.35 -7.68 -0.27
C LYS A 64 -10.54 -7.73 1.02
N GLY A 65 -10.88 -6.93 2.02
CA GLY A 65 -10.17 -6.81 3.28
C GLY A 65 -8.72 -6.37 3.10
N THR A 66 -7.82 -6.96 3.88
CA THR A 66 -6.38 -6.67 3.88
C THR A 66 -5.74 -6.85 2.51
N GLU A 67 -6.16 -7.86 1.73
CA GLU A 67 -5.61 -8.11 0.39
C GLU A 67 -5.93 -6.98 -0.60
N GLY A 68 -7.05 -6.27 -0.41
CA GLY A 68 -7.38 -5.10 -1.22
C GLY A 68 -6.35 -3.99 -1.05
N TYR A 69 -6.01 -3.67 0.21
CA TYR A 69 -4.95 -2.70 0.51
C TYR A 69 -3.58 -3.16 0.03
N PHE A 70 -3.30 -4.47 0.08
CA PHE A 70 -2.04 -5.02 -0.40
C PHE A 70 -1.88 -4.82 -1.91
N THR A 71 -2.95 -4.94 -2.71
CA THR A 71 -2.91 -4.62 -4.14
C THR A 71 -2.42 -3.19 -4.39
N PHE A 72 -3.01 -2.19 -3.72
CA PHE A 72 -2.58 -0.80 -3.86
C PHE A 72 -1.14 -0.57 -3.37
N PHE A 73 -0.76 -1.25 -2.30
CA PHE A 73 0.61 -1.19 -1.79
C PHE A 73 1.62 -1.70 -2.82
N CYS A 74 1.36 -2.85 -3.45
CA CYS A 74 2.23 -3.40 -4.49
C CYS A 74 2.35 -2.47 -5.69
N LYS A 75 1.25 -1.85 -6.12
CA LYS A 75 1.23 -0.87 -7.22
C LYS A 75 2.12 0.34 -6.96
N GLY A 76 2.23 0.75 -5.70
CA GLY A 76 3.13 1.82 -5.28
C GLY A 76 4.59 1.42 -5.09
N ILE A 77 5.00 0.20 -5.43
CA ILE A 77 6.37 -0.29 -5.21
C ILE A 77 6.99 -0.79 -6.51
N THR A 78 8.19 -0.30 -6.79
CA THR A 78 9.03 -0.84 -7.86
C THR A 78 10.16 -1.63 -7.25
N VAL A 79 10.23 -2.93 -7.53
CA VAL A 79 11.36 -3.81 -7.14
C VAL A 79 12.25 -4.03 -8.37
N GLN A 80 13.52 -3.70 -8.24
CA GLN A 80 14.54 -3.93 -9.26
C GLN A 80 15.03 -5.39 -9.21
N PRO A 81 15.61 -5.92 -10.31
CA PRO A 81 16.11 -7.30 -10.38
C PRO A 81 17.21 -7.65 -9.37
N ASN A 82 17.91 -6.65 -8.84
CA ASN A 82 18.95 -6.81 -7.81
C ASN A 82 18.38 -6.83 -6.37
N GLY A 83 17.06 -6.78 -6.20
CA GLY A 83 16.39 -6.74 -4.91
C GLY A 83 16.27 -5.35 -4.27
N ALA A 84 16.84 -4.31 -4.89
CA ALA A 84 16.60 -2.93 -4.48
C ALA A 84 15.16 -2.51 -4.79
N PHE A 85 14.53 -1.71 -3.94
CA PHE A 85 13.16 -1.27 -4.15
C PHE A 85 13.00 0.23 -3.93
N LYS A 86 11.98 0.79 -4.59
CA LYS A 86 11.57 2.18 -4.44
C LYS A 86 10.11 2.23 -4.02
N LEU A 87 9.84 2.98 -2.96
CA LEU A 87 8.48 3.23 -2.49
C LEU A 87 7.93 4.51 -3.10
N HIS A 88 6.66 4.49 -3.45
CA HIS A 88 5.95 5.70 -3.82
C HIS A 88 5.93 6.70 -2.64
N ARG A 89 5.99 7.99 -2.93
CA ARG A 89 6.06 9.07 -1.90
C ARG A 89 4.93 8.98 -0.88
N ASN A 90 3.74 8.54 -1.30
CA ASN A 90 2.58 8.43 -0.40
C ASN A 90 2.70 7.23 0.54
N ILE A 91 3.31 6.13 0.11
CA ILE A 91 3.67 5.02 1.00
C ILE A 91 4.66 5.54 2.05
N SER A 92 5.72 6.23 1.63
CA SER A 92 6.71 6.81 2.55
C SER A 92 6.08 7.79 3.55
N LYS A 93 5.10 8.60 3.13
CA LYS A 93 4.35 9.50 4.04
C LYS A 93 3.53 8.73 5.08
N CYS A 94 2.88 7.64 4.70
CA CYS A 94 2.14 6.79 5.63
C CYS A 94 3.05 6.15 6.67
N LEU A 95 4.26 5.73 6.26
CA LEU A 95 5.28 5.18 7.16
C LEU A 95 5.85 6.25 8.10
N GLY A 96 6.17 7.43 7.57
CA GLY A 96 6.73 8.54 8.35
C GLY A 96 5.78 9.09 9.42
N LYS A 97 4.46 9.02 9.19
CA LYS A 97 3.45 9.39 10.20
C LYS A 97 3.26 8.34 11.30
N CYS A 98 3.55 7.07 11.03
CA CYS A 98 3.40 5.98 12.00
C CYS A 98 4.70 5.64 12.76
N GLY A 99 5.84 6.19 12.34
CA GLY A 99 7.16 5.78 12.84
C GLY A 99 7.51 4.38 12.33
N LEU A 100 8.73 4.20 11.80
CA LEU A 100 9.23 2.85 11.50
C LEU A 100 9.26 2.08 12.82
N ARG A 101 8.28 1.21 13.05
CA ARG A 101 8.35 0.30 14.19
C ARG A 101 9.56 -0.61 13.94
N PRO A 102 10.49 -0.76 14.88
CA PRO A 102 11.52 -1.77 14.74
C PRO A 102 10.83 -3.12 14.57
N CYS A 103 11.24 -3.87 13.54
CA CYS A 103 10.79 -5.25 13.35
C CYS A 103 11.14 -6.01 14.64
N SER A 104 10.15 -6.21 15.50
CA SER A 104 10.33 -6.94 16.74
C SER A 104 10.29 -8.41 16.37
N ASN A 105 11.46 -9.02 16.23
CA ASN A 105 11.68 -10.47 16.32
C ASN A 105 13.18 -10.74 16.49
N ASP A 106 13.68 -10.49 17.71
CA ASP A 106 14.82 -11.23 18.24
C ASP A 106 14.28 -12.09 19.39
N PRO A 107 14.01 -13.40 19.16
CA PRO A 107 13.84 -14.36 20.22
C PRO A 107 15.17 -15.10 20.39
N ASN A 108 16.14 -14.49 21.06
CA ASN A 108 17.30 -15.16 21.66
C ASN A 108 17.82 -14.28 22.82
N ASP A 109 17.03 -14.25 23.90
CA ASP A 109 17.52 -14.12 25.28
C ASP A 109 17.75 -15.54 25.81
#